data_AF-A0AAP0PRV1-F1
#
_entry.id   AF-A0AAP0PRV1-F1
#
_cell.length_a   1.000
_cell.length_b   1.000
_cell.length_c   1.000
_cell.angle_alpha   90.00
_cell.angle_beta   90.00
_cell.angle_gamma   90.00
#
_symmetry.space_group_name_H-M   'P 1'
#
loop_
_entity.id
_entity.type
_entity.pdbx_description
1 polymer ?
#
loop_
_entity_poly.entity_id
_entity_poly.type
_entity_poly.pdbx_seq_one_letter_code
_entity_poly.pdbx_strand_id
1 'polypeptide(L)'
;MLKAKMEKSDNVAKGRIRFWFFICASLVLSVSLFCFNFSALIRDKKETQFKDPYILGFSPQKPHLLLSDTDLDVSHLTTWDDDLSSVNRSGVRETGTRSIHSDKSGVKDIDDLPIVEDGSELITSHANGEKAGRINKPNEESRVTAVESSSREDTSLELDPCKDKYVYVYDLPSNFNSDILKNCKAISLWINMCHYLTNMGLGPRLGGSQGVFTVKGWFATDQFALDVVFHNRMKQYKCLTKNSSMAAAIFVPFYAGLDVSPYLWGYNTSMRDSSALELVKWLAARPEWKVWDGRDHFLVAGRITWDLRRTTDEDKDWGSNLMELSEAKNMTMLVIESSPWHGNDVAIPYPTYFHPSTDNQVFEWQNRMRRLRKRYLFSFAGAPRPKLTGSIRNHIIKQCQASKKRCKLLECNRGGDKCHHPSNVMKMFQSSTFCLQPPGDSYTRRSTFDSILAGCIPVFFHPGSAYVQYLWHLPRDFSKYSVLIPEDEVRKGKTDIESRLRSISAMQVKAMREEVIRLIPRVIYADPRSRLETIEDAFDIAVEGVIERVKKAKREMLEARPYDNDANEEANNWKHEFFGTTEKHEWDHFFSKKIVNSL
;
A
#
# COMPACT_ATOMS: atom_id res chain seq x y z
N MET A 1 -20.16 -68.87 -43.81
CA MET A 1 -20.03 -67.73 -42.87
C MET A 1 -18.61 -67.17 -42.75
N LEU A 2 -17.57 -67.98 -42.49
CA LEU A 2 -16.19 -67.50 -42.26
C LEU A 2 -15.62 -66.57 -43.36
N LYS A 3 -15.79 -66.91 -44.64
CA LYS A 3 -15.22 -66.15 -45.78
C LYS A 3 -15.61 -64.65 -45.77
N ALA A 4 -16.88 -64.34 -45.56
CA ALA A 4 -17.40 -62.98 -45.47
C ALA A 4 -16.90 -62.19 -44.23
N LYS A 5 -16.35 -62.87 -43.22
CA LYS A 5 -15.74 -62.23 -42.04
C LYS A 5 -14.30 -61.77 -42.32
N MET A 6 -13.60 -62.42 -43.28
CA MET A 6 -12.25 -62.04 -43.70
C MET A 6 -12.28 -60.82 -44.64
N GLU A 7 -13.13 -60.80 -45.66
CA GLU A 7 -13.27 -59.66 -46.58
C GLU A 7 -13.64 -58.35 -45.86
N LYS A 8 -14.40 -58.44 -44.77
CA LYS A 8 -14.76 -57.28 -43.95
C LYS A 8 -13.59 -56.78 -43.07
N SER A 9 -12.60 -57.63 -42.79
CA SER A 9 -11.35 -57.25 -42.10
C SER A 9 -10.39 -56.52 -43.04
N ASP A 10 -10.14 -57.08 -44.23
CA ASP A 10 -9.21 -56.51 -45.22
C ASP A 10 -9.59 -55.10 -45.66
N ASN A 11 -10.89 -54.83 -45.85
CA ASN A 11 -11.37 -53.51 -46.24
C ASN A 11 -11.19 -52.46 -45.13
N VAL A 12 -11.31 -52.85 -43.85
CA VAL A 12 -11.02 -51.96 -42.70
C VAL A 12 -9.51 -51.69 -42.58
N ALA A 13 -8.67 -52.69 -42.83
CA ALA A 13 -7.21 -52.53 -42.87
C ALA A 13 -6.78 -51.57 -44.00
N LYS A 14 -7.27 -51.78 -45.22
CA LYS A 14 -7.01 -50.90 -46.39
C LYS A 14 -7.51 -49.47 -46.16
N GLY A 15 -8.65 -49.29 -45.48
CA GLY A 15 -9.16 -47.98 -45.06
C GLY A 15 -8.22 -47.26 -44.09
N ARG A 16 -7.74 -47.94 -43.04
CA ARG A 16 -6.77 -47.37 -42.09
C ARG A 16 -5.45 -46.98 -42.74
N ILE A 17 -4.91 -47.82 -43.64
CA ILE A 17 -3.65 -47.52 -44.34
C ILE A 17 -3.79 -46.25 -45.18
N ARG A 18 -4.90 -46.08 -45.92
CA ARG A 18 -5.17 -44.85 -46.69
C ARG A 18 -5.28 -43.61 -45.79
N PHE A 19 -5.97 -43.72 -44.65
CA PHE A 19 -6.11 -42.61 -43.69
C PHE A 19 -4.75 -42.13 -43.15
N TRP A 20 -3.89 -43.05 -42.72
CA TRP A 20 -2.53 -42.71 -42.27
C TRP A 20 -1.65 -42.17 -43.39
N PHE A 21 -1.80 -42.66 -44.63
CA PHE A 21 -1.07 -42.13 -45.79
C PHE A 21 -1.41 -40.66 -46.06
N PHE A 22 -2.68 -40.27 -45.97
CA PHE A 22 -3.09 -38.86 -46.10
C PHE A 22 -2.56 -37.98 -44.96
N ILE A 23 -2.54 -38.47 -43.71
CA ILE A 23 -1.94 -37.73 -42.58
C ILE A 23 -0.44 -37.52 -42.82
N CYS A 24 0.31 -38.56 -43.18
CA CYS A 24 1.75 -38.44 -43.45
C CYS A 24 2.04 -37.53 -44.65
N ALA A 25 1.27 -37.62 -45.73
CA ALA A 25 1.42 -36.74 -46.89
C ALA A 25 1.14 -35.27 -46.53
N SER A 26 0.09 -35.00 -45.73
CA SER A 26 -0.22 -33.66 -45.23
C SER A 26 0.88 -33.11 -44.31
N LEU A 27 1.47 -33.96 -43.44
CA LEU A 27 2.57 -33.57 -42.57
C LEU A 27 3.83 -33.20 -43.36
N VAL A 28 4.20 -34.02 -44.35
CA VAL A 28 5.33 -33.74 -45.25
C VAL A 28 5.12 -32.44 -46.02
N LEU A 29 3.93 -32.24 -46.61
CA LEU A 29 3.61 -31.00 -47.34
C LEU A 29 3.70 -29.76 -46.43
N SER A 30 3.26 -29.89 -45.18
CA SER A 30 3.33 -28.82 -44.17
C SER A 30 4.79 -28.47 -43.81
N VAL A 31 5.65 -29.48 -43.62
CA VAL A 31 7.08 -29.27 -43.35
C VAL A 31 7.79 -28.66 -44.57
N SER A 32 7.51 -29.13 -45.78
CA SER A 32 8.07 -28.54 -47.02
C SER A 32 7.69 -27.07 -47.16
N LEU A 33 6.41 -26.71 -46.95
CA LEU A 33 5.95 -25.32 -46.97
C LEU A 33 6.66 -24.45 -45.92
N PHE A 34 6.90 -24.99 -44.72
CA PHE A 34 7.62 -24.27 -43.66
C PHE A 34 9.09 -24.01 -44.03
N CYS A 35 9.78 -24.99 -44.62
CA CYS A 35 11.16 -24.85 -45.10
C CYS A 35 11.28 -23.83 -46.24
N PHE A 36 10.36 -23.83 -47.21
CA PHE A 36 10.36 -22.82 -48.29
C PHE A 36 10.12 -21.39 -47.75
N ASN A 37 9.25 -21.22 -46.74
CA ASN A 37 9.00 -19.92 -46.13
C ASN A 37 10.25 -19.39 -45.40
N PHE A 38 10.98 -20.26 -44.69
CA PHE A 38 12.25 -19.91 -44.05
C PHE A 38 13.34 -19.51 -45.07
N SER A 39 13.39 -20.14 -46.25
CA SER A 39 14.33 -19.78 -47.32
C SER A 39 14.09 -18.39 -47.92
N ALA A 40 12.85 -17.89 -47.90
CA ALA A 40 12.55 -16.52 -48.34
C ALA A 40 13.01 -15.48 -47.30
N LEU A 41 12.76 -15.73 -46.01
CA LEU A 41 13.03 -14.82 -44.90
C LEU A 41 14.53 -14.50 -44.66
N ILE A 42 15.44 -15.35 -45.13
CA ILE A 42 16.89 -15.16 -44.96
C ILE A 42 17.49 -14.19 -46.00
N ARG A 43 16.80 -13.93 -47.12
CA ARG A 43 17.37 -13.22 -48.27
C ARG A 43 17.29 -11.69 -48.21
N ASP A 44 16.47 -11.14 -47.31
CA ASP A 44 16.03 -9.73 -47.33
C ASP A 44 16.61 -8.87 -46.18
N LYS A 45 17.85 -9.17 -45.76
CA LYS A 45 18.61 -8.38 -44.77
C LYS A 45 19.99 -7.98 -45.29
N LYS A 46 20.02 -7.14 -46.33
CA LYS A 46 21.18 -6.29 -46.66
C LYS A 46 20.74 -4.91 -47.15
N GLU A 47 21.48 -3.91 -46.67
CA GLU A 47 21.65 -2.56 -47.22
C GLU A 47 20.41 -1.68 -47.45
N THR A 48 20.26 -0.68 -46.57
CA THR A 48 20.10 0.71 -47.04
C THR A 48 20.57 1.68 -45.96
N GLN A 49 21.42 2.65 -46.33
CA GLN A 49 22.05 3.63 -45.44
C GLN A 49 22.09 4.99 -46.15
N PHE A 50 21.31 5.99 -45.72
CA PHE A 50 21.37 7.33 -46.33
C PHE A 50 20.99 8.49 -45.38
N LYS A 51 22.05 9.17 -44.89
CA LYS A 51 22.26 10.62 -44.68
C LYS A 51 21.21 11.52 -43.97
N ASP A 52 21.72 12.30 -43.01
CA ASP A 52 21.11 13.49 -42.37
C ASP A 52 20.94 14.69 -43.34
N PRO A 53 20.23 15.77 -42.91
CA PRO A 53 20.97 16.93 -42.37
C PRO A 53 20.30 17.75 -41.23
N TYR A 54 21.12 18.16 -40.23
CA TYR A 54 21.08 19.37 -39.35
C TYR A 54 19.73 19.92 -38.77
N ILE A 55 19.62 20.40 -37.51
CA ILE A 55 20.31 21.58 -36.91
C ILE A 55 20.32 21.54 -35.34
N LEU A 56 21.48 21.89 -34.77
CA LEU A 56 21.82 22.57 -33.48
C LEU A 56 20.81 22.69 -32.31
N GLY A 57 21.26 22.53 -31.04
CA GLY A 57 20.44 22.92 -29.87
C GLY A 57 20.90 22.69 -28.41
N PHE A 58 22.20 22.75 -28.05
CA PHE A 58 22.73 22.68 -26.66
C PHE A 58 22.55 21.36 -25.85
N SER A 59 23.43 21.17 -24.85
CA SER A 59 23.56 19.94 -24.05
C SER A 59 24.27 20.19 -22.70
N PRO A 60 23.75 19.70 -21.56
CA PRO A 60 24.50 19.51 -20.33
C PRO A 60 25.28 18.19 -20.35
N GLN A 61 26.52 18.19 -19.85
CA GLN A 61 27.43 17.04 -19.91
C GLN A 61 26.96 15.86 -19.03
N LYS A 62 27.05 14.64 -19.56
CA LYS A 62 27.07 13.40 -18.76
C LYS A 62 28.52 12.99 -18.49
N PRO A 63 28.87 12.48 -17.29
CA PRO A 63 30.15 11.81 -17.08
C PRO A 63 30.22 10.51 -17.89
N HIS A 64 31.36 10.25 -18.54
CA HIS A 64 31.59 9.00 -19.28
C HIS A 64 31.94 7.85 -18.34
N LEU A 65 31.29 6.70 -18.54
CA LEU A 65 31.77 5.39 -18.13
C LEU A 65 31.82 4.49 -19.36
N LEU A 66 32.98 3.87 -19.61
CA LEU A 66 33.21 2.98 -20.75
C LEU A 66 32.76 1.55 -20.40
N LEU A 67 31.76 1.06 -21.12
CA LEU A 67 31.44 -0.36 -21.22
C LEU A 67 31.22 -0.71 -22.70
N SER A 68 31.69 -1.89 -23.11
CA SER A 68 31.74 -2.34 -24.50
C SER A 68 30.42 -2.97 -24.97
N ASP A 69 30.11 -2.79 -26.24
CA ASP A 69 28.90 -3.33 -26.88
C ASP A 69 28.80 -4.87 -26.74
N THR A 70 27.71 -5.31 -26.10
CA THR A 70 27.16 -6.66 -26.21
C THR A 70 25.65 -6.56 -26.12
N ASP A 71 24.92 -7.23 -27.02
CA ASP A 71 23.46 -7.25 -27.02
C ASP A 71 22.94 -7.90 -25.72
N LEU A 72 22.22 -7.13 -24.90
CA LEU A 72 21.67 -7.59 -23.62
C LEU A 72 20.14 -7.55 -23.64
N ASP A 73 19.53 -8.72 -23.39
CA ASP A 73 18.09 -8.93 -23.41
C ASP A 73 17.38 -8.20 -22.24
N VAL A 74 16.39 -7.36 -22.57
CA VAL A 74 15.79 -6.38 -21.65
C VAL A 74 14.62 -7.00 -20.88
N SER A 75 14.92 -8.06 -20.12
CA SER A 75 13.98 -8.77 -19.25
C SER A 75 14.47 -8.92 -17.79
N HIS A 76 15.70 -8.49 -17.48
CA HIS A 76 16.35 -8.70 -16.19
C HIS A 76 16.99 -7.41 -15.62
N LEU A 77 16.25 -6.66 -14.79
CA LEU A 77 16.80 -5.78 -13.73
C LEU A 77 15.69 -5.24 -12.80
N THR A 78 15.21 -6.09 -11.91
CA THR A 78 14.19 -5.76 -10.90
C THR A 78 14.65 -6.22 -9.52
N THR A 79 15.25 -5.33 -8.73
CA THR A 79 15.56 -5.58 -7.31
C THR A 79 15.41 -4.31 -6.47
N TRP A 80 14.33 -4.22 -5.71
CA TRP A 80 14.05 -3.15 -4.74
C TRP A 80 13.52 -3.73 -3.42
N ASP A 81 14.24 -4.72 -2.89
CA ASP A 81 13.96 -5.34 -1.59
C ASP A 81 15.15 -6.16 -1.01
N ASP A 82 16.37 -6.17 -1.59
CA ASP A 82 17.45 -7.09 -1.13
C ASP A 82 18.92 -6.71 -1.43
N ASP A 83 19.27 -5.46 -1.83
CA ASP A 83 20.70 -5.08 -1.99
C ASP A 83 21.03 -3.57 -1.86
N LEU A 84 20.98 -3.03 -0.65
CA LEU A 84 21.66 -1.78 -0.27
C LEU A 84 22.69 -2.06 0.82
N SER A 85 23.93 -2.37 0.42
CA SER A 85 25.06 -2.49 1.37
C SER A 85 26.41 -2.30 0.66
N SER A 86 26.68 -1.07 0.23
CA SER A 86 27.97 -0.71 -0.41
C SER A 86 28.30 0.77 -0.28
N VAL A 87 28.55 1.23 0.95
CA VAL A 87 29.38 2.41 1.20
C VAL A 87 30.59 1.94 2.02
N ASN A 88 31.79 2.14 1.47
CA ASN A 88 33.02 1.76 2.15
C ASN A 88 33.26 2.66 3.37
N ARG A 89 33.43 2.06 4.55
CA ARG A 89 34.24 2.66 5.62
C ARG A 89 35.54 1.87 5.75
N SER A 90 36.62 2.44 5.23
CA SER A 90 37.98 2.05 5.61
C SER A 90 38.14 2.29 7.12
N GLY A 91 38.61 1.27 7.84
CA GLY A 91 38.73 1.33 9.29
C GLY A 91 39.93 2.18 9.72
N VAL A 92 39.68 3.24 10.48
CA VAL A 92 40.70 3.87 11.33
C VAL A 92 40.76 3.08 12.64
N ARG A 93 41.95 2.63 13.03
CA ARG A 93 42.21 2.13 14.38
C ARG A 93 42.40 3.31 15.31
N GLU A 94 41.65 3.38 16.39
CA GLU A 94 42.10 4.08 17.60
C GLU A 94 42.28 3.07 18.74
N THR A 95 43.36 3.26 19.49
CA THR A 95 43.78 2.38 20.58
C THR A 95 43.08 2.76 21.88
N GLY A 96 42.56 1.77 22.60
CA GLY A 96 41.81 2.01 23.84
C GLY A 96 42.66 2.61 24.97
N THR A 97 41.99 3.29 25.90
CA THR A 97 42.53 3.73 27.20
C THR A 97 41.65 3.18 28.34
N ARG A 98 42.21 3.06 29.54
CA ARG A 98 41.78 2.10 30.60
C ARG A 98 41.57 2.78 31.95
N SER A 99 40.34 2.80 32.47
CA SER A 99 39.96 3.31 33.81
C SER A 99 38.48 2.97 34.09
N ILE A 100 37.94 2.69 35.30
CA ILE A 100 38.37 2.04 36.56
C ILE A 100 37.07 1.61 37.32
N HIS A 101 37.18 0.85 38.42
CA HIS A 101 36.03 0.36 39.22
C HIS A 101 35.09 1.46 39.78
N SER A 102 33.82 1.08 40.01
CA SER A 102 33.28 1.05 41.39
C SER A 102 32.15 0.00 41.52
N ASP A 103 32.19 -0.78 42.60
CA ASP A 103 31.10 -1.68 43.02
C ASP A 103 30.22 -1.01 44.09
N LYS A 104 28.95 -1.42 44.21
CA LYS A 104 28.31 -1.75 45.52
C LYS A 104 26.91 -2.38 45.41
N SER A 105 26.62 -3.25 46.38
CA SER A 105 25.31 -3.73 46.83
C SER A 105 24.61 -2.68 47.73
N GLY A 106 23.36 -2.79 48.20
CA GLY A 106 22.29 -3.81 48.10
C GLY A 106 21.21 -3.54 49.20
N VAL A 107 20.39 -4.55 49.57
CA VAL A 107 19.40 -4.57 50.70
C VAL A 107 18.08 -3.78 50.44
N LYS A 108 16.92 -4.40 50.13
CA LYS A 108 15.93 -5.18 50.94
C LYS A 108 14.92 -4.38 51.80
N ASP A 109 13.63 -4.74 51.60
CA ASP A 109 12.54 -4.98 52.59
C ASP A 109 11.56 -3.90 53.11
N ILE A 110 10.26 -4.14 52.81
CA ILE A 110 9.09 -4.29 53.75
C ILE A 110 8.05 -3.15 53.97
N ASP A 111 6.76 -3.57 53.89
CA ASP A 111 5.43 -3.02 54.30
C ASP A 111 4.94 -1.63 53.80
N ASP A 112 3.64 -1.29 53.76
CA ASP A 112 2.44 -1.86 54.41
C ASP A 112 1.12 -1.74 53.57
N LEU A 113 0.01 -2.34 54.03
CA LEU A 113 -1.37 -2.27 53.44
C LEU A 113 -2.32 -1.33 54.23
N PRO A 114 -3.50 -0.98 53.68
CA PRO A 114 -4.73 -1.61 54.20
C PRO A 114 -5.88 -1.82 53.17
N ILE A 115 -6.98 -2.42 53.66
CA ILE A 115 -8.18 -2.88 52.90
C ILE A 115 -9.42 -2.04 53.28
N VAL A 116 -10.34 -1.80 52.33
CA VAL A 116 -11.79 -1.56 52.58
C VAL A 116 -12.61 -2.21 51.45
N GLU A 117 -13.84 -2.65 51.73
CA GLU A 117 -14.73 -3.41 50.83
C GLU A 117 -15.99 -2.64 50.36
N ASP A 118 -16.66 -3.23 49.37
CA ASP A 118 -18.12 -3.22 49.10
C ASP A 118 -18.80 -1.94 48.57
N GLY A 119 -20.01 -2.11 47.98
CA GLY A 119 -20.87 -1.03 47.50
C GLY A 119 -21.58 -1.28 46.16
N SER A 120 -22.33 -2.38 45.99
CA SER A 120 -23.19 -2.59 44.81
C SER A 120 -24.65 -2.20 45.07
N GLU A 121 -25.31 -1.50 44.14
CA GLU A 121 -26.79 -1.51 44.10
C GLU A 121 -27.38 -1.27 42.71
N LEU A 122 -28.56 -1.87 42.47
CA LEU A 122 -29.40 -1.65 41.29
C LEU A 122 -30.46 -0.59 41.59
N ILE A 123 -30.86 0.19 40.59
CA ILE A 123 -32.18 0.84 40.61
C ILE A 123 -33.00 0.34 39.42
N THR A 124 -34.21 -0.11 39.72
CA THR A 124 -35.16 -0.71 38.77
C THR A 124 -36.16 0.33 38.23
N SER A 125 -36.87 -0.06 37.18
CA SER A 125 -37.94 0.73 36.58
C SER A 125 -39.17 0.84 37.48
N HIS A 126 -39.93 1.92 37.32
CA HIS A 126 -41.40 1.83 37.33
C HIS A 126 -42.01 2.86 36.40
N ALA A 127 -43.10 2.48 35.74
CA ALA A 127 -43.93 3.34 34.91
C ALA A 127 -45.32 3.48 35.54
N ASN A 128 -46.01 4.57 35.21
CA ASN A 128 -47.47 4.68 35.34
C ASN A 128 -47.99 5.70 34.31
N GLY A 129 -49.26 5.61 33.96
CA GLY A 129 -49.90 6.47 32.96
C GLY A 129 -51.39 6.67 33.23
N GLU A 130 -52.12 7.03 32.17
CA GLU A 130 -53.53 7.49 32.21
C GLU A 130 -53.71 8.89 32.87
N LYS A 131 -54.79 9.65 32.62
CA LYS A 131 -56.06 9.34 31.91
C LYS A 131 -56.55 10.52 31.06
N ALA A 132 -57.58 10.30 30.25
CA ALA A 132 -58.05 11.23 29.21
C ALA A 132 -59.16 12.19 29.63
N GLY A 133 -59.32 13.28 28.88
CA GLY A 133 -60.48 14.19 28.88
C GLY A 133 -60.80 14.66 27.44
N ARG A 134 -62.09 14.87 27.11
CA ARG A 134 -62.57 15.11 25.74
C ARG A 134 -63.88 15.94 25.78
N ILE A 135 -64.27 16.55 24.64
CA ILE A 135 -65.58 17.21 24.37
C ILE A 135 -65.61 18.64 25.01
N ASN A 136 -66.03 19.75 24.37
CA ASN A 136 -66.95 19.96 23.24
C ASN A 136 -66.64 21.19 22.35
N LYS A 137 -67.43 21.41 21.29
CA LYS A 137 -67.54 22.66 20.47
C LYS A 137 -68.99 23.18 20.50
N PRO A 138 -69.32 24.45 20.11
CA PRO A 138 -69.82 24.68 18.76
C PRO A 138 -69.48 26.08 18.16
N ASN A 139 -70.24 26.48 17.13
CA ASN A 139 -70.05 27.60 16.19
C ASN A 139 -70.57 28.97 16.73
N GLU A 140 -70.76 30.07 15.99
CA GLU A 140 -70.87 30.45 14.55
C GLU A 140 -70.61 31.99 14.46
N GLU A 141 -70.37 32.74 13.37
CA GLU A 141 -70.19 32.60 11.89
C GLU A 141 -69.40 33.87 11.44
N SER A 142 -68.90 33.93 10.19
CA SER A 142 -68.98 35.10 9.27
C SER A 142 -67.83 35.13 8.24
N ARG A 143 -68.15 35.59 7.01
CA ARG A 143 -67.29 35.56 5.82
C ARG A 143 -66.52 36.87 5.57
N VAL A 144 -65.28 36.76 5.11
CA VAL A 144 -64.80 37.49 3.90
C VAL A 144 -63.93 36.54 3.07
N THR A 145 -64.09 36.54 1.75
CA THR A 145 -63.26 35.78 0.81
C THR A 145 -62.08 36.62 0.32
N ALA A 146 -60.86 36.11 0.48
CA ALA A 146 -59.68 36.58 -0.25
C ALA A 146 -59.09 35.41 -1.03
N VAL A 147 -58.67 35.64 -2.28
CA VAL A 147 -58.03 34.63 -3.13
C VAL A 147 -56.53 34.85 -3.09
N GLU A 148 -55.84 34.09 -2.25
CA GLU A 148 -54.38 34.01 -2.27
C GLU A 148 -53.94 32.63 -2.74
N SER A 149 -53.14 32.61 -3.80
CA SER A 149 -52.53 31.39 -4.31
C SER A 149 -51.39 30.98 -3.39
N SER A 150 -51.67 30.12 -2.40
CA SER A 150 -50.62 29.50 -1.59
C SER A 150 -49.74 28.61 -2.48
N SER A 151 -48.65 29.18 -2.99
CA SER A 151 -47.52 28.41 -3.46
C SER A 151 -47.08 27.50 -2.32
N ARG A 152 -47.27 26.20 -2.48
CA ARG A 152 -46.65 25.23 -1.58
C ARG A 152 -45.16 25.29 -1.84
N GLU A 153 -44.45 26.08 -1.02
CA GLU A 153 -43.01 25.92 -0.86
C GLU A 153 -42.79 24.52 -0.29
N ASP A 154 -42.51 23.58 -1.19
CA ASP A 154 -42.15 22.22 -0.85
C ASP A 154 -40.73 22.24 -0.28
N THR A 155 -40.60 22.73 0.95
CA THR A 155 -39.35 22.81 1.71
C THR A 155 -38.92 21.43 2.21
N SER A 156 -38.85 20.47 1.29
CA SER A 156 -37.81 19.46 1.33
C SER A 156 -36.47 20.17 1.22
N LEU A 157 -35.94 20.60 2.37
CA LEU A 157 -34.53 20.94 2.51
C LEU A 157 -33.73 19.66 2.24
N GLU A 158 -33.41 19.41 0.97
CA GLU A 158 -32.43 18.41 0.58
C GLU A 158 -31.12 18.78 1.27
N LEU A 159 -30.82 18.06 2.36
CA LEU A 159 -29.58 18.21 3.11
C LEU A 159 -28.44 17.86 2.16
N ASP A 160 -27.67 18.89 1.76
CA ASP A 160 -26.52 18.74 0.87
C ASP A 160 -25.63 17.57 1.32
N PRO A 161 -25.56 16.47 0.54
CA PRO A 161 -24.81 15.27 0.93
C PRO A 161 -23.29 15.50 0.92
N CYS A 162 -22.84 16.66 0.43
CA CYS A 162 -21.46 17.11 0.45
C CYS A 162 -21.16 18.18 1.52
N LYS A 163 -22.15 18.55 2.33
CA LYS A 163 -21.95 19.43 3.49
C LYS A 163 -20.84 18.88 4.39
N ASP A 164 -19.93 19.76 4.79
CA ASP A 164 -18.76 19.47 5.61
C ASP A 164 -17.81 18.40 5.01
N LYS A 165 -18.00 18.03 3.73
CA LYS A 165 -17.23 17.00 2.99
C LYS A 165 -16.60 17.52 1.69
N TYR A 166 -16.79 18.79 1.35
CA TYR A 166 -16.21 19.36 0.13
C TYR A 166 -14.67 19.35 0.15
N VAL A 167 -14.07 18.93 -0.97
CA VAL A 167 -12.64 19.01 -1.23
C VAL A 167 -12.40 19.96 -2.40
N TYR A 168 -11.56 20.97 -2.18
CA TYR A 168 -11.00 21.80 -3.25
C TYR A 168 -9.68 21.17 -3.72
N VAL A 169 -9.39 21.23 -5.02
CA VAL A 169 -8.16 20.69 -5.61
C VAL A 169 -7.42 21.83 -6.29
N TYR A 170 -6.16 22.06 -5.93
CA TYR A 170 -5.36 23.07 -6.62
C TYR A 170 -5.07 22.68 -8.07
N ASP A 171 -5.21 23.64 -8.97
CA ASP A 171 -4.62 23.59 -10.31
C ASP A 171 -3.12 23.95 -10.20
N LEU A 172 -2.30 22.95 -9.89
CA LEU A 172 -0.84 23.11 -9.75
C LEU A 172 -0.15 23.25 -11.12
N PRO A 173 0.92 24.06 -11.22
CA PRO A 173 1.86 24.03 -12.35
C PRO A 173 2.28 22.61 -12.74
N SER A 174 2.39 22.36 -14.05
CA SER A 174 2.46 21.00 -14.61
C SER A 174 3.74 20.22 -14.23
N ASN A 175 4.82 20.92 -13.85
CA ASN A 175 6.04 20.33 -13.32
C ASN A 175 5.79 19.51 -12.05
N PHE A 176 4.81 19.89 -11.22
CA PHE A 176 4.45 19.17 -10.00
C PHE A 176 3.67 17.86 -10.25
N ASN A 177 3.21 17.58 -11.47
CA ASN A 177 2.47 16.33 -11.75
C ASN A 177 2.59 15.82 -13.18
N SER A 178 1.99 16.50 -14.15
CA SER A 178 1.77 15.95 -15.49
C SER A 178 3.03 15.89 -16.35
N ASP A 179 4.02 16.75 -16.11
CA ASP A 179 5.32 16.69 -16.78
C ASP A 179 6.19 15.54 -16.27
N ILE A 180 6.10 15.19 -14.97
CA ILE A 180 6.71 13.98 -14.41
C ILE A 180 6.22 12.73 -15.17
N LEU A 181 4.91 12.67 -15.48
CA LEU A 181 4.34 11.59 -16.28
C LEU A 181 4.75 11.63 -17.76
N LYS A 182 4.98 12.81 -18.35
CA LYS A 182 5.55 12.91 -19.71
C LYS A 182 6.98 12.38 -19.75
N ASN A 183 7.75 12.60 -18.68
CA ASN A 183 9.11 12.08 -18.51
C ASN A 183 9.17 10.75 -17.74
N CYS A 184 8.14 9.90 -17.86
CA CYS A 184 8.00 8.65 -17.10
C CYS A 184 9.14 7.62 -17.29
N LYS A 185 10.06 7.82 -18.23
CA LYS A 185 11.27 6.99 -18.39
C LYS A 185 12.38 7.36 -17.39
N ALA A 186 12.39 8.59 -16.86
CA ALA A 186 13.41 9.08 -15.95
C ALA A 186 13.10 8.82 -14.47
N ILE A 187 11.85 8.49 -14.13
CA ILE A 187 11.37 8.28 -12.74
C ILE A 187 12.17 7.19 -12.00
N SER A 188 12.70 6.17 -12.70
CA SER A 188 13.49 5.10 -12.09
C SER A 188 14.70 4.77 -12.94
N LEU A 189 15.86 4.61 -12.28
CA LEU A 189 17.12 4.20 -12.92
C LEU A 189 17.11 2.74 -13.42
N TRP A 190 16.09 1.96 -13.05
CA TRP A 190 16.08 0.50 -13.21
C TRP A 190 14.91 -0.03 -14.07
N ILE A 191 13.77 0.66 -14.05
CA ILE A 191 12.54 0.22 -14.74
C ILE A 191 11.86 1.37 -15.48
N ASN A 192 11.34 1.06 -16.66
CA ASN A 192 10.55 2.01 -17.47
C ASN A 192 9.16 2.23 -16.86
N MET A 193 9.04 3.19 -15.94
CA MET A 193 7.79 3.46 -15.22
C MET A 193 6.61 3.84 -16.13
N CYS A 194 6.85 4.31 -17.37
CA CYS A 194 5.77 4.54 -18.34
C CYS A 194 4.83 3.34 -18.54
N HIS A 195 5.36 2.12 -18.46
CA HIS A 195 4.58 0.88 -18.55
C HIS A 195 3.58 0.77 -17.39
N TYR A 196 4.06 0.98 -16.17
CA TYR A 196 3.29 0.87 -14.93
C TYR A 196 2.36 2.06 -14.68
N LEU A 197 2.65 3.22 -15.26
CA LEU A 197 1.82 4.42 -15.14
C LEU A 197 0.68 4.48 -16.18
N THR A 198 0.57 3.48 -17.08
CA THR A 198 -0.62 3.29 -17.94
C THR A 198 -1.90 3.09 -17.13
N ASN A 199 -3.07 3.18 -17.77
CA ASN A 199 -4.37 2.98 -17.14
C ASN A 199 -4.59 3.85 -15.88
N MET A 200 -4.21 5.14 -15.92
CA MET A 200 -4.36 6.07 -14.79
C MET A 200 -3.55 5.68 -13.53
N GLY A 201 -2.35 5.11 -13.73
CA GLY A 201 -1.48 4.63 -12.65
C GLY A 201 -1.68 3.16 -12.28
N LEU A 202 -2.70 2.48 -12.82
CA LEU A 202 -2.95 1.07 -12.52
C LEU A 202 -1.98 0.11 -13.23
N GLY A 203 -1.33 0.53 -14.30
CA GLY A 203 -0.50 -0.34 -15.15
C GLY A 203 -1.31 -1.22 -16.12
N PRO A 204 -0.67 -2.17 -16.82
CA PRO A 204 -1.35 -3.06 -17.76
C PRO A 204 -2.32 -4.02 -17.07
N ARG A 205 -3.36 -4.48 -17.76
CA ARG A 205 -4.28 -5.50 -17.22
C ARG A 205 -3.59 -6.86 -17.08
N LEU A 206 -3.75 -7.49 -15.92
CA LEU A 206 -3.36 -8.88 -15.70
C LEU A 206 -4.47 -9.79 -16.26
N GLY A 207 -4.17 -10.54 -17.32
CA GLY A 207 -5.05 -11.59 -17.81
C GLY A 207 -5.25 -12.72 -16.79
N GLY A 208 -6.32 -13.51 -16.96
CA GLY A 208 -6.76 -14.57 -16.05
C GLY A 208 -5.77 -15.73 -15.84
N SER A 209 -4.67 -15.44 -15.12
CA SER A 209 -3.46 -16.25 -15.03
C SER A 209 -3.72 -17.61 -14.38
N GLN A 210 -3.99 -18.64 -15.19
CA GLN A 210 -4.34 -20.00 -14.74
C GLN A 210 -5.44 -20.01 -13.65
N GLY A 211 -6.41 -19.08 -13.74
CA GLY A 211 -7.48 -18.94 -12.75
C GLY A 211 -7.07 -18.41 -11.37
N VAL A 212 -5.87 -17.84 -11.21
CA VAL A 212 -5.43 -17.15 -9.97
C VAL A 212 -6.22 -15.87 -9.71
N PHE A 213 -6.59 -15.17 -10.78
CA PHE A 213 -7.33 -13.90 -10.78
C PHE A 213 -8.77 -14.08 -11.29
N THR A 214 -9.61 -13.05 -11.11
CA THR A 214 -10.87 -12.89 -11.86
C THR A 214 -10.59 -12.32 -13.27
N VAL A 215 -11.57 -12.39 -14.17
CA VAL A 215 -11.43 -11.94 -15.58
C VAL A 215 -11.28 -10.41 -15.69
N LYS A 216 -11.78 -9.66 -14.70
CA LYS A 216 -11.70 -8.20 -14.60
C LYS A 216 -11.17 -7.79 -13.23
N GLY A 217 -10.72 -6.54 -13.14
CA GLY A 217 -10.26 -5.90 -11.91
C GLY A 217 -8.79 -6.10 -11.55
N TRP A 218 -7.99 -6.80 -12.36
CA TRP A 218 -6.58 -7.06 -12.04
C TRP A 218 -5.63 -6.32 -12.98
N PHE A 219 -4.62 -5.67 -12.40
CA PHE A 219 -3.63 -4.87 -13.11
C PHE A 219 -2.24 -5.09 -12.52
N ALA A 220 -1.19 -4.94 -13.34
CA ALA A 220 0.20 -5.03 -12.92
C ALA A 220 0.67 -3.68 -12.36
N THR A 221 0.01 -3.23 -11.29
CA THR A 221 0.22 -1.93 -10.65
C THR A 221 1.56 -1.92 -9.94
N ASP A 222 2.35 -0.84 -10.11
CA ASP A 222 3.60 -0.69 -9.35
C ASP A 222 3.32 -0.19 -7.93
N GLN A 223 4.17 -0.57 -6.98
CA GLN A 223 4.00 -0.25 -5.56
C GLN A 223 4.17 1.25 -5.25
N PHE A 224 4.87 1.99 -6.11
CA PHE A 224 5.13 3.42 -5.96
C PHE A 224 4.22 4.30 -6.84
N ALA A 225 3.19 3.73 -7.50
CA ALA A 225 2.29 4.47 -8.40
C ALA A 225 1.18 5.28 -7.70
N LEU A 226 1.17 5.33 -6.36
CA LEU A 226 0.00 5.76 -5.57
C LEU A 226 -0.39 7.23 -5.83
N ASP A 227 0.57 8.13 -6.05
CA ASP A 227 0.34 9.55 -6.36
C ASP A 227 -0.68 9.70 -7.52
N VAL A 228 -0.51 8.86 -8.56
CA VAL A 228 -1.29 8.89 -9.79
C VAL A 228 -2.61 8.15 -9.62
N VAL A 229 -2.63 7.03 -8.89
CA VAL A 229 -3.88 6.30 -8.60
C VAL A 229 -4.80 7.16 -7.73
N PHE A 230 -4.28 7.77 -6.67
CA PHE A 230 -5.04 8.60 -5.74
C PHE A 230 -5.53 9.89 -6.41
N HIS A 231 -4.69 10.61 -7.15
CA HIS A 231 -5.14 11.81 -7.87
C HIS A 231 -6.20 11.50 -8.93
N ASN A 232 -6.15 10.35 -9.61
CA ASN A 232 -7.21 9.97 -10.55
C ASN A 232 -8.49 9.48 -9.85
N ARG A 233 -8.42 8.87 -8.64
CA ARG A 233 -9.60 8.65 -7.79
C ARG A 233 -10.21 9.97 -7.29
N MET A 234 -9.38 10.95 -6.91
CA MET A 234 -9.84 12.28 -6.46
C MET A 234 -10.69 12.99 -7.51
N LYS A 235 -10.35 12.87 -8.79
CA LYS A 235 -11.15 13.40 -9.92
C LYS A 235 -12.56 12.79 -10.04
N GLN A 236 -12.86 11.70 -9.32
CA GLN A 236 -14.16 11.03 -9.25
C GLN A 236 -14.84 11.19 -7.87
N TYR A 237 -14.28 12.00 -6.97
CA TYR A 237 -14.89 12.29 -5.67
C TYR A 237 -16.16 13.12 -5.86
N LYS A 238 -17.26 12.73 -5.20
CA LYS A 238 -18.57 13.36 -5.40
C LYS A 238 -18.60 14.82 -4.91
N CYS A 239 -17.81 15.15 -3.90
CA CYS A 239 -17.82 16.44 -3.23
C CYS A 239 -16.62 17.30 -3.63
N LEU A 240 -16.27 17.33 -4.92
CA LEU A 240 -15.33 18.33 -5.43
C LEU A 240 -16.01 19.70 -5.51
N THR A 241 -15.32 20.74 -5.03
CA THR A 241 -15.75 22.15 -5.17
C THR A 241 -14.75 22.95 -5.98
N LYS A 242 -15.24 24.00 -6.67
CA LYS A 242 -14.41 25.08 -7.24
C LYS A 242 -14.30 26.29 -6.32
N ASN A 243 -15.10 26.34 -5.26
CA ASN A 243 -15.06 27.40 -4.25
C ASN A 243 -14.31 26.88 -3.01
N SER A 244 -13.06 27.31 -2.85
CA SER A 244 -12.21 26.94 -1.71
C SER A 244 -12.77 27.39 -0.36
N SER A 245 -13.62 28.44 -0.30
CA SER A 245 -14.24 28.86 0.96
C SER A 245 -15.28 27.88 1.52
N MET A 246 -15.70 26.90 0.73
CA MET A 246 -16.61 25.81 1.16
C MET A 246 -15.86 24.51 1.50
N ALA A 247 -14.54 24.46 1.31
CA ALA A 247 -13.77 23.24 1.44
C ALA A 247 -13.56 22.84 2.91
N ALA A 248 -13.87 21.58 3.22
CA ALA A 248 -13.45 20.95 4.47
C ALA A 248 -11.92 20.78 4.49
N ALA A 249 -11.36 20.29 3.37
CA ALA A 249 -9.92 20.10 3.15
C ALA A 249 -9.51 20.44 1.70
N ILE A 250 -8.22 20.71 1.48
CA ILE A 250 -7.65 21.14 0.20
C ILE A 250 -6.58 20.14 -0.28
N PHE A 251 -6.83 19.50 -1.43
CA PHE A 251 -5.89 18.55 -2.01
C PHE A 251 -4.82 19.26 -2.87
N VAL A 252 -3.57 18.93 -2.61
CA VAL A 252 -2.38 19.38 -3.33
C VAL A 252 -1.91 18.22 -4.24
N PRO A 253 -2.24 18.22 -5.55
CA PRO A 253 -1.88 17.13 -6.47
C PRO A 253 -0.42 17.18 -6.93
N PHE A 254 0.53 17.22 -5.99
CA PHE A 254 1.97 17.06 -6.24
C PHE A 254 2.33 15.58 -6.17
N TYR A 255 3.05 15.07 -7.17
CA TYR A 255 3.50 13.67 -7.21
C TYR A 255 4.84 13.47 -6.49
N ALA A 256 4.89 13.85 -5.20
CA ALA A 256 6.10 13.82 -4.38
C ALA A 256 6.88 12.49 -4.45
N GLY A 257 6.16 11.36 -4.51
CA GLY A 257 6.77 10.05 -4.56
C GLY A 257 7.45 9.74 -5.90
N LEU A 258 6.90 10.25 -7.02
CA LEU A 258 7.49 10.10 -8.35
C LEU A 258 8.54 11.18 -8.65
N ASP A 259 8.38 12.38 -8.08
CA ASP A 259 9.28 13.52 -8.21
C ASP A 259 10.66 13.27 -7.58
N VAL A 260 10.71 12.77 -6.34
CA VAL A 260 11.99 12.48 -5.66
C VAL A 260 12.71 11.26 -6.25
N SER A 261 11.96 10.35 -6.90
CA SER A 261 12.45 9.01 -7.31
C SER A 261 13.71 8.99 -8.20
N PRO A 262 13.94 9.89 -9.17
CA PRO A 262 15.20 9.92 -9.93
C PRO A 262 16.42 10.28 -9.07
N TYR A 263 16.21 11.07 -8.01
CA TYR A 263 17.25 11.81 -7.31
C TYR A 263 17.77 11.13 -6.03
N LEU A 264 17.13 10.04 -5.59
CA LEU A 264 17.53 9.27 -4.41
C LEU A 264 18.92 8.60 -4.53
N TRP A 265 19.52 8.53 -5.72
CA TRP A 265 20.82 7.85 -5.95
C TRP A 265 21.81 8.69 -6.73
N GLY A 266 22.91 9.09 -6.08
CA GLY A 266 24.05 9.75 -6.72
C GLY A 266 23.86 11.24 -7.02
N TYR A 267 22.75 11.85 -6.61
CA TYR A 267 22.50 13.29 -6.72
C TYR A 267 22.62 13.98 -5.36
N ASN A 268 22.91 15.27 -5.38
CA ASN A 268 23.06 16.11 -4.19
C ASN A 268 21.71 16.56 -3.60
N THR A 269 21.73 16.97 -2.33
CA THR A 269 20.57 17.48 -1.57
C THR A 269 19.79 18.55 -2.34
N SER A 270 20.49 19.58 -2.85
CA SER A 270 19.90 20.68 -3.62
C SER A 270 19.06 20.24 -4.81
N MET A 271 19.38 19.11 -5.46
CA MET A 271 18.56 18.59 -6.55
C MET A 271 17.32 17.84 -6.04
N ARG A 272 17.47 17.01 -5.00
CA ARG A 272 16.38 16.26 -4.35
C ARG A 272 15.31 17.18 -3.73
N ASP A 273 15.71 18.36 -3.28
CA ASP A 273 14.83 19.31 -2.58
C ASP A 273 14.19 20.35 -3.52
N SER A 274 14.67 20.45 -4.77
CA SER A 274 14.33 21.55 -5.69
C SER A 274 12.82 21.74 -5.89
N SER A 275 12.11 20.70 -6.34
CA SER A 275 10.64 20.70 -6.49
C SER A 275 9.90 20.97 -5.17
N ALA A 276 10.40 20.43 -4.05
CA ALA A 276 9.79 20.65 -2.73
C ALA A 276 9.86 22.13 -2.31
N LEU A 277 11.04 22.76 -2.50
CA LEU A 277 11.30 24.17 -2.22
C LEU A 277 10.55 25.10 -3.18
N GLU A 278 10.23 24.69 -4.40
CA GLU A 278 9.34 25.44 -5.30
C GLU A 278 7.87 25.31 -4.91
N LEU A 279 7.43 24.11 -4.53
CA LEU A 279 6.05 23.84 -4.14
C LEU A 279 5.63 24.67 -2.92
N VAL A 280 6.43 24.66 -1.83
CA VAL A 280 6.06 25.38 -0.60
C VAL A 280 5.95 26.90 -0.83
N LYS A 281 6.83 27.46 -1.66
CA LYS A 281 6.77 28.89 -2.06
C LYS A 281 5.53 29.19 -2.90
N TRP A 282 5.13 28.28 -3.79
CA TRP A 282 3.89 28.43 -4.57
C TRP A 282 2.65 28.38 -3.68
N LEU A 283 2.63 27.44 -2.72
CA LEU A 283 1.56 27.21 -1.75
C LEU A 283 1.38 28.41 -0.80
N ALA A 284 2.44 28.85 -0.11
CA ALA A 284 2.38 29.99 0.82
C ALA A 284 1.95 31.32 0.15
N ALA A 285 2.14 31.43 -1.17
CA ALA A 285 1.66 32.56 -1.96
C ALA A 285 0.14 32.53 -2.27
N ARG A 286 -0.55 31.40 -2.08
CA ARG A 286 -2.00 31.27 -2.32
C ARG A 286 -2.83 31.98 -1.23
N PRO A 287 -4.02 32.52 -1.56
CA PRO A 287 -4.94 33.00 -0.53
C PRO A 287 -5.52 31.84 0.30
N GLU A 288 -5.75 30.66 -0.29
CA GLU A 288 -6.28 29.49 0.40
C GLU A 288 -5.37 29.00 1.54
N TRP A 289 -4.04 29.03 1.33
CA TRP A 289 -3.07 28.67 2.36
C TRP A 289 -3.26 29.48 3.65
N LYS A 290 -3.52 30.78 3.49
CA LYS A 290 -3.53 31.78 4.57
C LYS A 290 -4.77 31.71 5.47
N VAL A 291 -5.75 30.87 5.13
CA VAL A 291 -6.97 30.70 5.94
C VAL A 291 -6.70 29.84 7.18
N TRP A 292 -5.86 28.81 7.04
CA TRP A 292 -5.53 27.86 8.12
C TRP A 292 -4.02 27.54 8.20
N ASP A 293 -3.18 28.37 7.59
CA ASP A 293 -1.72 28.19 7.47
C ASP A 293 -1.32 26.79 6.99
N GLY A 294 -1.97 26.30 5.93
CA GLY A 294 -1.73 24.95 5.39
C GLY A 294 -2.34 23.78 6.18
N ARG A 295 -2.96 24.01 7.35
CA ARG A 295 -3.46 22.92 8.23
C ARG A 295 -4.71 22.20 7.74
N ASP A 296 -5.36 22.72 6.70
CA ASP A 296 -6.40 22.02 5.95
C ASP A 296 -5.94 21.47 4.60
N HIS A 297 -4.65 21.56 4.31
CA HIS A 297 -4.07 21.03 3.09
C HIS A 297 -3.52 19.61 3.27
N PHE A 298 -3.63 18.81 2.21
CA PHE A 298 -3.08 17.46 2.19
C PHE A 298 -2.55 17.06 0.82
N LEU A 299 -1.56 16.17 0.81
CA LEU A 299 -1.00 15.55 -0.39
C LEU A 299 -0.82 14.05 -0.21
N VAL A 300 -0.55 13.33 -1.30
CA VAL A 300 -0.27 11.89 -1.29
C VAL A 300 1.07 11.63 -1.97
N ALA A 301 1.90 10.79 -1.34
CA ALA A 301 3.15 10.28 -1.91
C ALA A 301 3.13 8.75 -1.98
N GLY A 302 3.44 8.19 -3.15
CA GLY A 302 3.71 6.76 -3.35
C GLY A 302 5.09 6.33 -2.85
N ARG A 303 5.58 6.94 -1.76
CA ARG A 303 6.88 6.69 -1.14
C ARG A 303 6.73 6.64 0.39
N ILE A 304 7.72 6.06 1.07
CA ILE A 304 7.72 5.96 2.53
C ILE A 304 8.15 7.31 3.13
N THR A 305 7.76 7.61 4.38
CA THR A 305 8.12 8.88 5.05
C THR A 305 9.62 9.21 4.94
N TRP A 306 10.49 8.21 5.04
CA TRP A 306 11.95 8.36 4.99
C TRP A 306 12.50 8.83 3.64
N ASP A 307 11.81 8.58 2.53
CA ASP A 307 12.21 9.10 1.20
C ASP A 307 12.06 10.63 1.11
N LEU A 308 11.28 11.24 2.03
CA LEU A 308 10.85 12.64 2.02
C LEU A 308 11.18 13.39 3.32
N ARG A 309 11.86 12.74 4.28
CA ARG A 309 12.12 13.25 5.64
C ARG A 309 13.61 13.21 6.01
N ARG A 310 14.45 13.82 5.18
CA ARG A 310 15.87 14.04 5.49
C ARG A 310 16.04 15.21 6.45
N THR A 311 16.71 14.98 7.58
CA THR A 311 16.90 15.98 8.66
C THR A 311 18.21 16.76 8.59
N THR A 312 19.09 16.45 7.64
CA THR A 312 20.48 16.92 7.57
C THR A 312 20.92 17.13 6.12
N ASP A 313 21.58 18.26 5.81
CA ASP A 313 21.95 18.64 4.44
C ASP A 313 23.28 18.03 3.95
N GLU A 314 23.52 16.77 4.31
CA GLU A 314 24.65 15.99 3.78
C GLU A 314 24.21 15.09 2.62
N ASP A 315 24.91 15.15 1.49
CA ASP A 315 24.61 14.35 0.28
C ASP A 315 24.60 12.82 0.52
N LYS A 316 25.25 12.35 1.59
CA LYS A 316 25.30 10.95 2.00
C LYS A 316 23.97 10.44 2.60
N ASP A 317 23.17 11.34 3.18
CA ASP A 317 21.98 10.99 3.95
C ASP A 317 20.79 10.77 2.99
N TRP A 318 19.82 9.95 3.37
CA TRP A 318 18.75 9.52 2.46
C TRP A 318 17.62 10.55 2.33
N GLY A 319 16.95 10.56 1.17
CA GLY A 319 15.71 11.32 0.93
C GLY A 319 15.90 12.79 0.53
N SER A 320 14.75 13.46 0.34
CA SER A 320 14.63 14.92 0.27
C SER A 320 14.21 15.50 1.63
N ASN A 321 14.28 16.82 1.79
CA ASN A 321 13.86 17.52 3.01
C ASN A 321 12.37 17.91 3.06
N LEU A 322 11.53 17.43 2.11
CA LEU A 322 10.15 17.91 1.92
C LEU A 322 9.34 17.96 3.23
N MET A 323 9.34 16.91 4.04
CA MET A 323 8.59 16.82 5.30
C MET A 323 9.18 17.67 6.43
N GLU A 324 10.42 18.16 6.26
CA GLU A 324 11.10 19.01 7.23
C GLU A 324 10.93 20.53 6.94
N LEU A 325 10.41 20.89 5.77
CA LEU A 325 10.02 22.26 5.43
C LEU A 325 8.86 22.74 6.31
N SER A 326 8.94 23.98 6.80
CA SER A 326 7.96 24.61 7.72
C SER A 326 6.52 24.46 7.26
N GLU A 327 6.27 24.75 6.00
CA GLU A 327 4.96 24.70 5.36
C GLU A 327 4.43 23.25 5.28
N ALA A 328 5.30 22.29 4.97
CA ALA A 328 4.92 20.88 4.87
C ALA A 328 4.62 20.24 6.24
N LYS A 329 5.20 20.75 7.34
CA LYS A 329 4.86 20.33 8.71
C LYS A 329 3.44 20.70 9.13
N ASN A 330 2.85 21.75 8.54
CA ASN A 330 1.43 22.08 8.75
C ASN A 330 0.47 21.18 7.95
N MET A 331 0.89 20.66 6.79
CA MET A 331 0.06 19.80 5.93
C MET A 331 -0.09 18.37 6.47
N THR A 332 -1.18 17.70 6.12
CA THR A 332 -1.31 16.24 6.30
C THR A 332 -0.75 15.50 5.09
N MET A 333 0.23 14.62 5.28
CA MET A 333 0.90 13.91 4.18
C MET A 333 0.55 12.42 4.19
N LEU A 334 -0.21 11.95 3.20
CA LEU A 334 -0.56 10.55 3.07
C LEU A 334 0.56 9.78 2.37
N VAL A 335 1.06 8.72 3.03
CA VAL A 335 2.23 7.94 2.59
C VAL A 335 1.94 6.45 2.57
N ILE A 336 2.76 5.66 1.87
CA ILE A 336 2.62 4.19 1.91
C ILE A 336 3.18 3.55 3.19
N GLU A 337 4.07 4.24 3.92
CA GLU A 337 4.51 3.89 5.29
C GLU A 337 4.85 5.18 6.04
N SER A 338 4.30 5.36 7.24
CA SER A 338 4.43 6.59 8.04
C SER A 338 5.40 6.45 9.22
N SER A 339 5.78 7.60 9.76
CA SER A 339 6.65 7.67 10.93
C SER A 339 5.91 7.26 12.20
N PRO A 340 6.51 6.44 13.09
CA PRO A 340 5.96 6.19 14.43
C PRO A 340 6.27 7.34 15.42
N TRP A 341 7.01 8.38 15.01
CA TRP A 341 7.36 9.52 15.86
C TRP A 341 6.70 10.82 15.39
N HIS A 342 6.72 11.14 14.10
CA HIS A 342 6.17 12.41 13.62
C HIS A 342 4.64 12.36 13.46
N GLY A 343 3.97 13.49 13.71
CA GLY A 343 2.50 13.58 13.73
C GLY A 343 1.82 14.05 12.44
N ASN A 344 2.56 14.50 11.43
CA ASN A 344 2.01 15.13 10.22
C ASN A 344 1.84 14.17 9.00
N ASP A 345 2.45 12.99 9.02
CA ASP A 345 2.26 11.95 8.01
C ASP A 345 1.39 10.78 8.48
N VAL A 346 0.58 10.22 7.57
CA VAL A 346 -0.38 9.13 7.87
C VAL A 346 -0.25 8.03 6.83
N ALA A 347 -0.05 6.78 7.28
CA ALA A 347 0.08 5.67 6.36
C ALA A 347 -1.27 5.19 5.82
N ILE A 348 -1.36 5.08 4.50
CA ILE A 348 -2.46 4.49 3.75
C ILE A 348 -1.95 3.26 2.97
N PRO A 349 -2.80 2.26 2.66
CA PRO A 349 -2.36 1.01 2.06
C PRO A 349 -1.58 1.18 0.75
N TYR A 350 -0.52 0.37 0.57
CA TYR A 350 0.17 0.28 -0.70
C TYR A 350 -0.83 -0.07 -1.83
N PRO A 351 -0.69 0.48 -3.05
CA PRO A 351 -1.49 0.06 -4.18
C PRO A 351 -1.26 -1.43 -4.48
N THR A 352 -2.28 -2.25 -4.27
CA THR A 352 -2.26 -3.70 -4.54
C THR A 352 -2.46 -3.98 -6.04
N TYR A 353 -2.69 -5.23 -6.44
CA TYR A 353 -2.95 -5.60 -7.85
C TYR A 353 -4.44 -5.64 -8.23
N PHE A 354 -5.35 -5.38 -7.29
CA PHE A 354 -6.80 -5.52 -7.48
C PHE A 354 -7.51 -4.16 -7.39
N HIS A 355 -8.04 -3.73 -8.53
CA HIS A 355 -8.75 -2.48 -8.73
C HIS A 355 -10.16 -2.79 -9.29
N PRO A 356 -11.15 -3.05 -8.43
CA PRO A 356 -12.51 -3.37 -8.85
C PRO A 356 -13.17 -2.15 -9.51
N SER A 357 -14.04 -2.42 -10.49
CA SER A 357 -14.87 -1.37 -11.13
C SER A 357 -16.34 -1.40 -10.71
N THR A 358 -16.73 -2.36 -9.86
CA THR A 358 -18.08 -2.53 -9.31
C THR A 358 -18.03 -3.31 -8.00
N ASP A 359 -18.96 -3.04 -7.08
CA ASP A 359 -19.07 -3.70 -5.77
C ASP A 359 -19.14 -5.24 -5.89
N ASN A 360 -19.85 -5.75 -6.91
CA ASN A 360 -19.93 -7.18 -7.19
C ASN A 360 -18.56 -7.84 -7.41
N GLN A 361 -17.57 -7.14 -8.00
CA GLN A 361 -16.21 -7.70 -8.14
C GLN A 361 -15.53 -7.91 -6.78
N VAL A 362 -15.80 -7.04 -5.79
CA VAL A 362 -15.33 -7.21 -4.41
C VAL A 362 -16.03 -8.40 -3.76
N PHE A 363 -17.36 -8.49 -3.85
CA PHE A 363 -18.13 -9.59 -3.27
C PHE A 363 -17.78 -10.95 -3.90
N GLU A 364 -17.61 -11.03 -5.22
CA GLU A 364 -17.12 -12.22 -5.93
C GLU A 364 -15.74 -12.64 -5.39
N TRP A 365 -14.83 -11.69 -5.24
CA TRP A 365 -13.47 -11.95 -4.77
C TRP A 365 -13.45 -12.41 -3.30
N GLN A 366 -14.17 -11.73 -2.40
CA GLN A 366 -14.34 -12.17 -1.00
C GLN A 366 -14.94 -13.58 -0.92
N ASN A 367 -16.02 -13.84 -1.66
CA ASN A 367 -16.67 -15.17 -1.66
C ASN A 367 -15.78 -16.26 -2.28
N ARG A 368 -14.92 -15.93 -3.25
CA ARG A 368 -13.84 -16.80 -3.70
C ARG A 368 -12.83 -17.05 -2.57
N MET A 369 -12.35 -16.01 -1.88
CA MET A 369 -11.40 -16.15 -0.78
C MET A 369 -11.94 -16.98 0.38
N ARG A 370 -13.24 -16.91 0.70
CA ARG A 370 -13.91 -17.79 1.68
C ARG A 370 -13.85 -19.27 1.27
N ARG A 371 -14.17 -19.58 0.02
CA ARG A 371 -14.27 -20.95 -0.51
C ARG A 371 -12.93 -21.65 -0.76
N LEU A 372 -11.82 -20.92 -0.91
CA LEU A 372 -10.53 -21.54 -1.24
C LEU A 372 -10.01 -22.45 -0.12
N ARG A 373 -9.54 -23.66 -0.49
CA ARG A 373 -8.88 -24.58 0.45
C ARG A 373 -7.42 -24.17 0.64
N LYS A 374 -7.07 -23.70 1.84
CA LYS A 374 -5.69 -23.53 2.26
C LYS A 374 -5.00 -24.92 2.31
N ARG A 375 -3.81 -25.01 1.72
CA ARG A 375 -2.99 -26.23 1.57
C ARG A 375 -1.78 -26.20 2.50
N TYR A 376 -1.22 -25.02 2.72
CA TYR A 376 -0.08 -24.77 3.59
C TYR A 376 -0.54 -24.09 4.87
N LEU A 377 0.14 -24.39 5.98
CA LEU A 377 -0.07 -23.66 7.23
C LEU A 377 0.44 -22.23 7.07
N PHE A 378 1.67 -22.05 6.59
CA PHE A 378 2.26 -20.73 6.41
C PHE A 378 3.05 -20.61 5.10
N SER A 379 3.37 -19.38 4.69
CA SER A 379 4.23 -19.14 3.52
C SER A 379 5.03 -17.85 3.64
N PHE A 380 6.15 -17.77 2.92
CA PHE A 380 7.02 -16.61 2.83
C PHE A 380 7.45 -16.33 1.39
N ALA A 381 7.48 -15.06 1.00
CA ALA A 381 8.07 -14.55 -0.24
C ALA A 381 9.24 -13.61 0.09
N GLY A 382 10.46 -14.00 -0.29
CA GLY A 382 11.68 -13.22 -0.09
C GLY A 382 12.92 -14.02 -0.47
N ALA A 383 14.08 -13.36 -0.50
CA ALA A 383 15.39 -14.01 -0.54
C ALA A 383 16.07 -13.96 0.85
N PRO A 384 17.15 -14.72 1.07
CA PRO A 384 18.07 -14.46 2.18
C PRO A 384 18.76 -13.10 2.00
N ARG A 385 19.18 -12.47 3.10
CA ARG A 385 20.12 -11.34 3.08
C ARG A 385 21.47 -11.80 3.66
N PRO A 386 22.43 -12.30 2.85
CA PRO A 386 23.65 -12.93 3.36
C PRO A 386 24.58 -11.95 4.07
N LYS A 387 24.57 -10.69 3.63
CA LYS A 387 25.41 -9.61 4.18
C LYS A 387 24.87 -9.05 5.52
N LEU A 388 23.61 -9.35 5.86
CA LEU A 388 22.96 -8.92 7.11
C LEU A 388 22.68 -10.15 8.00
N THR A 389 23.67 -10.53 8.80
CA THR A 389 23.60 -11.69 9.71
C THR A 389 22.44 -11.61 10.70
N GLY A 390 22.08 -10.40 11.13
CA GLY A 390 20.91 -10.13 11.98
C GLY A 390 19.54 -10.23 11.27
N SER A 391 19.46 -10.51 9.96
CA SER A 391 18.19 -10.53 9.25
C SER A 391 17.26 -11.65 9.72
N ILE A 392 16.01 -11.28 10.05
CA ILE A 392 14.93 -12.21 10.37
C ILE A 392 14.56 -13.09 9.16
N ARG A 393 14.77 -12.61 7.92
CA ARG A 393 14.52 -13.38 6.68
C ARG A 393 15.29 -14.70 6.65
N ASN A 394 16.56 -14.67 7.08
CA ASN A 394 17.43 -15.85 7.13
C ASN A 394 16.88 -16.92 8.09
N HIS A 395 16.31 -16.50 9.23
CA HIS A 395 15.69 -17.38 10.22
C HIS A 395 14.36 -17.95 9.72
N ILE A 396 13.51 -17.11 9.10
CA ILE A 396 12.24 -17.49 8.49
C ILE A 396 12.46 -18.55 7.39
N ILE A 397 13.42 -18.34 6.49
CA ILE A 397 13.74 -19.28 5.41
C ILE A 397 14.18 -20.62 5.98
N LYS A 398 15.07 -20.62 6.97
CA LYS A 398 15.56 -21.84 7.66
C LYS A 398 14.43 -22.63 8.31
N GLN A 399 13.54 -21.98 9.07
CA GLN A 399 12.38 -22.65 9.69
C GLN A 399 11.38 -23.14 8.62
N CYS A 400 11.10 -22.33 7.59
CA CYS A 400 10.20 -22.71 6.50
C CYS A 400 10.70 -23.96 5.73
N GLN A 401 11.99 -24.04 5.44
CA GLN A 401 12.61 -25.22 4.81
C GLN A 401 12.55 -26.44 5.74
N ALA A 402 12.78 -26.28 7.04
CA ALA A 402 12.65 -27.35 8.04
C ALA A 402 11.20 -27.88 8.17
N SER A 403 10.19 -27.02 8.04
CA SER A 403 8.76 -27.36 8.03
C SER A 403 8.29 -28.17 6.80
N LYS A 404 9.16 -28.42 5.81
CA LYS A 404 8.95 -29.30 4.64
C LYS A 404 7.64 -29.07 3.87
N LYS A 405 6.56 -29.77 4.24
CA LYS A 405 5.25 -29.71 3.57
C LYS A 405 4.27 -28.69 4.18
N ARG A 406 4.57 -28.13 5.36
CA ARG A 406 3.68 -27.20 6.07
C ARG A 406 3.91 -25.74 5.69
N CYS A 407 5.16 -25.36 5.41
CA CYS A 407 5.48 -24.05 4.84
C CYS A 407 5.49 -24.11 3.30
N LYS A 408 5.15 -23.01 2.64
CA LYS A 408 5.49 -22.78 1.23
C LYS A 408 6.43 -21.57 1.09
N LEU A 409 7.64 -21.83 0.63
CA LEU A 409 8.60 -20.79 0.25
C LEU A 409 8.43 -20.38 -1.22
N LEU A 410 8.55 -19.08 -1.51
CA LEU A 410 8.77 -18.52 -2.83
C LEU A 410 10.04 -17.67 -2.79
N GLU A 411 11.11 -18.18 -3.40
CA GLU A 411 12.44 -17.57 -3.36
C GLU A 411 12.55 -16.48 -4.44
N CYS A 412 12.81 -15.24 -4.02
CA CYS A 412 12.97 -14.07 -4.90
C CYS A 412 14.43 -13.93 -5.37
N ASN A 413 15.00 -15.00 -5.91
CA ASN A 413 16.41 -15.05 -6.27
C ASN A 413 16.66 -14.40 -7.65
N ARG A 414 17.72 -13.58 -7.75
CA ARG A 414 18.11 -12.79 -8.95
C ARG A 414 18.12 -13.55 -10.28
N GLY A 415 18.39 -14.86 -10.28
CA GLY A 415 18.45 -15.70 -11.49
C GLY A 415 17.10 -16.16 -12.06
N GLY A 416 15.96 -15.68 -11.56
CA GLY A 416 14.64 -16.07 -12.06
C GLY A 416 13.54 -15.69 -11.10
N ASP A 417 13.28 -14.38 -10.98
CA ASP A 417 12.45 -13.84 -9.92
C ASP A 417 10.96 -14.16 -10.10
N LYS A 418 10.48 -15.07 -9.25
CA LYS A 418 9.09 -15.52 -9.23
C LYS A 418 8.19 -14.59 -8.43
N CYS A 419 8.74 -13.67 -7.64
CA CYS A 419 8.01 -12.75 -6.77
C CYS A 419 7.50 -11.53 -7.54
N HIS A 420 8.25 -11.04 -8.53
CA HIS A 420 7.80 -9.96 -9.44
C HIS A 420 6.63 -10.35 -10.36
N HIS A 421 6.27 -11.63 -10.39
CA HIS A 421 5.10 -12.14 -11.09
C HIS A 421 3.91 -12.17 -10.13
N PRO A 422 2.91 -11.26 -10.22
CA PRO A 422 1.86 -11.13 -9.21
C PRO A 422 1.04 -12.41 -9.05
N SER A 423 0.90 -13.17 -10.14
CA SER A 423 0.20 -14.45 -10.17
C SER A 423 0.88 -15.53 -9.32
N ASN A 424 2.20 -15.49 -9.10
CA ASN A 424 2.90 -16.47 -8.24
C ASN A 424 2.70 -16.16 -6.76
N VAL A 425 2.88 -14.90 -6.36
CA VAL A 425 2.66 -14.42 -4.98
C VAL A 425 1.21 -14.68 -4.58
N MET A 426 0.26 -14.23 -5.40
CA MET A 426 -1.17 -14.42 -5.12
C MET A 426 -1.59 -15.90 -5.13
N LYS A 427 -1.02 -16.75 -6.00
CA LYS A 427 -1.26 -18.20 -6.00
C LYS A 427 -0.73 -18.88 -4.74
N MET A 428 0.41 -18.41 -4.21
CA MET A 428 0.95 -18.89 -2.94
C MET A 428 0.06 -18.46 -1.77
N PHE A 429 -0.18 -17.16 -1.58
CA PHE A 429 -0.96 -16.64 -0.46
C PHE A 429 -2.41 -17.17 -0.46
N GLN A 430 -3.05 -17.30 -1.64
CA GLN A 430 -4.37 -17.93 -1.76
C GLN A 430 -4.39 -19.36 -1.21
N SER A 431 -3.27 -20.08 -1.32
CA SER A 431 -3.09 -21.46 -0.84
C SER A 431 -2.57 -21.59 0.59
N SER A 432 -2.28 -20.50 1.31
CA SER A 432 -1.71 -20.51 2.66
C SER A 432 -2.66 -19.94 3.70
N THR A 433 -2.64 -20.48 4.93
CA THR A 433 -3.44 -19.95 6.04
C THR A 433 -2.83 -18.68 6.62
N PHE A 434 -1.51 -18.71 6.87
CA PHE A 434 -0.72 -17.59 7.37
C PHE A 434 0.32 -17.12 6.33
N CYS A 435 0.62 -15.84 6.31
CA CYS A 435 1.57 -15.23 5.37
C CYS A 435 2.58 -14.37 6.15
N LEU A 436 3.86 -14.76 6.11
CA LEU A 436 4.92 -14.14 6.90
C LEU A 436 5.34 -12.80 6.26
N GLN A 437 5.20 -11.71 7.02
CA GLN A 437 5.52 -10.34 6.63
C GLN A 437 6.60 -9.77 7.58
N PRO A 438 7.87 -10.20 7.46
CA PRO A 438 8.97 -9.52 8.14
C PRO A 438 9.25 -8.14 7.52
N PRO A 439 9.87 -7.21 8.27
CA PRO A 439 10.47 -6.00 7.72
C PRO A 439 11.44 -6.24 6.55
N GLY A 440 11.71 -5.18 5.80
CA GLY A 440 12.65 -5.16 4.68
C GLY A 440 13.75 -4.16 4.87
N ASP A 441 13.75 -3.11 4.04
CA ASP A 441 14.51 -1.88 4.26
C ASP A 441 13.67 -0.85 5.05
N SER A 442 12.35 -1.05 5.11
CA SER A 442 11.40 -0.35 5.99
C SER A 442 10.52 -1.36 6.76
N TYR A 443 9.60 -0.89 7.60
CA TYR A 443 8.77 -1.77 8.43
C TYR A 443 7.72 -2.56 7.65
N THR A 444 7.11 -1.99 6.61
CA THR A 444 6.02 -2.59 5.84
C THR A 444 6.48 -3.01 4.46
N ARG A 445 5.95 -4.14 3.98
CA ARG A 445 6.05 -4.57 2.57
C ARG A 445 4.66 -4.60 1.95
N ARG A 446 4.55 -4.21 0.67
CA ARG A 446 3.33 -4.34 -0.16
C ARG A 446 2.62 -5.69 0.00
N SER A 447 3.42 -6.76 0.11
CA SER A 447 2.97 -8.14 0.28
C SER A 447 2.04 -8.36 1.49
N THR A 448 2.05 -7.46 2.47
CA THR A 448 1.07 -7.38 3.57
C THR A 448 -0.34 -7.28 3.03
N PHE A 449 -0.61 -6.28 2.20
CA PHE A 449 -1.92 -6.01 1.63
C PHE A 449 -2.32 -7.08 0.60
N ASP A 450 -1.37 -7.58 -0.20
CA ASP A 450 -1.60 -8.73 -1.08
C ASP A 450 -1.98 -10.01 -0.29
N SER A 451 -1.45 -10.20 0.92
CA SER A 451 -1.88 -11.33 1.77
C SER A 451 -3.30 -11.15 2.33
N ILE A 452 -3.71 -9.91 2.61
CA ILE A 452 -5.11 -9.58 2.94
C ILE A 452 -6.01 -9.89 1.74
N LEU A 453 -5.65 -9.44 0.53
CA LEU A 453 -6.38 -9.77 -0.70
C LEU A 453 -6.52 -11.28 -0.92
N ALA A 454 -5.52 -12.07 -0.55
CA ALA A 454 -5.51 -13.51 -0.70
C ALA A 454 -6.27 -14.28 0.41
N GLY A 455 -6.92 -13.56 1.34
CA GLY A 455 -7.55 -14.16 2.52
C GLY A 455 -6.55 -14.99 3.33
N CYS A 456 -5.34 -14.48 3.50
CA CYS A 456 -4.22 -15.11 4.22
C CYS A 456 -3.86 -14.23 5.42
N ILE A 457 -3.83 -14.82 6.61
CA ILE A 457 -3.62 -14.08 7.86
C ILE A 457 -2.17 -13.54 7.89
N PRO A 458 -1.95 -12.20 7.92
CA PRO A 458 -0.61 -11.64 8.04
C PRO A 458 0.04 -12.05 9.37
N VAL A 459 1.32 -12.39 9.32
CA VAL A 459 2.15 -12.64 10.49
C VAL A 459 3.27 -11.62 10.49
N PHE A 460 3.18 -10.65 11.38
CA PHE A 460 4.14 -9.56 11.52
C PHE A 460 5.20 -9.92 12.54
N PHE A 461 6.40 -9.36 12.34
CA PHE A 461 7.54 -9.57 13.24
C PHE A 461 7.93 -8.31 14.03
N HIS A 462 7.29 -7.18 13.70
CA HIS A 462 7.49 -5.86 14.29
C HIS A 462 6.14 -5.13 14.34
N PRO A 463 5.72 -4.49 15.45
CA PRO A 463 4.45 -3.75 15.51
C PRO A 463 4.38 -2.59 14.51
N GLY A 464 5.53 -2.00 14.19
CA GLY A 464 5.70 -1.00 13.13
C GLY A 464 5.21 -1.46 11.75
N SER A 465 5.16 -2.78 11.47
CA SER A 465 4.75 -3.27 10.15
C SER A 465 3.25 -3.12 9.83
N ALA A 466 2.39 -2.86 10.83
CA ALA A 466 0.94 -2.72 10.59
C ALA A 466 0.09 -2.13 11.72
N TYR A 467 0.59 -1.99 12.96
CA TYR A 467 -0.28 -1.70 14.11
C TYR A 467 -0.28 -0.22 14.46
N VAL A 468 0.90 0.39 14.62
CA VAL A 468 1.04 1.82 14.95
C VAL A 468 0.86 2.76 13.75
N GLN A 469 0.48 2.20 12.60
CA GLN A 469 0.18 2.92 11.36
C GLN A 469 -0.98 2.22 10.62
N TYR A 470 -1.54 2.82 9.57
CA TYR A 470 -2.78 2.37 8.90
C TYR A 470 -4.03 2.35 9.80
N LEU A 471 -4.06 3.17 10.87
CA LEU A 471 -5.13 3.19 11.89
C LEU A 471 -6.54 3.46 11.32
N TRP A 472 -6.63 4.11 10.17
CA TRP A 472 -7.90 4.34 9.46
C TRP A 472 -8.38 3.09 8.70
N HIS A 473 -7.48 2.20 8.29
CA HIS A 473 -7.76 1.07 7.41
C HIS A 473 -7.90 -0.26 8.17
N LEU A 474 -7.05 -0.48 9.18
CA LEU A 474 -6.95 -1.72 9.93
C LEU A 474 -7.55 -1.60 11.35
N PRO A 475 -8.12 -2.67 11.94
CA PRO A 475 -8.63 -2.65 13.31
C PRO A 475 -7.51 -2.44 14.35
N ARG A 476 -7.74 -1.59 15.35
CA ARG A 476 -6.82 -1.44 16.51
C ARG A 476 -6.58 -2.76 17.25
N ASP A 477 -7.60 -3.61 17.36
CA ASP A 477 -7.44 -4.99 17.83
C ASP A 477 -6.81 -5.86 16.73
N PHE A 478 -5.48 -5.86 16.69
CA PHE A 478 -4.69 -6.61 15.71
C PHE A 478 -4.88 -8.12 15.80
N SER A 479 -5.27 -8.64 16.98
CA SER A 479 -5.51 -10.07 17.20
C SER A 479 -6.68 -10.61 16.37
N LYS A 480 -7.59 -9.73 15.94
CA LYS A 480 -8.70 -10.09 15.04
C LYS A 480 -8.26 -10.40 13.62
N TYR A 481 -7.13 -9.88 13.12
CA TYR A 481 -6.74 -10.05 11.71
C TYR A 481 -5.32 -10.58 11.49
N SER A 482 -4.44 -10.59 12.50
CA SER A 482 -3.02 -10.87 12.33
C SER A 482 -2.35 -11.52 13.55
N VAL A 483 -1.14 -12.03 13.37
CA VAL A 483 -0.32 -12.60 14.45
C VAL A 483 0.97 -11.80 14.59
N LEU A 484 1.30 -11.35 15.79
CA LEU A 484 2.65 -10.87 16.12
C LEU A 484 3.53 -12.05 16.56
N ILE A 485 4.74 -12.16 16.00
CA ILE A 485 5.81 -13.04 16.48
C ILE A 485 7.10 -12.21 16.52
N PRO A 486 7.54 -11.69 17.69
CA PRO A 486 8.69 -10.79 17.78
C PRO A 486 9.95 -11.33 17.09
N GLU A 487 10.56 -10.53 16.20
CA GLU A 487 11.76 -10.98 15.48
C GLU A 487 12.96 -11.28 16.39
N ASP A 488 13.06 -10.62 17.54
CA ASP A 488 14.14 -10.86 18.49
C ASP A 488 14.02 -12.24 19.16
N GLU A 489 12.80 -12.69 19.51
CA GLU A 489 12.56 -14.04 20.02
C GLU A 489 12.94 -15.12 19.01
N VAL A 490 12.58 -14.92 17.74
CA VAL A 490 12.89 -15.85 16.66
C VAL A 490 14.41 -15.90 16.38
N ARG A 491 15.08 -14.74 16.38
CA ARG A 491 16.56 -14.66 16.31
C ARG A 491 17.24 -15.34 17.50
N LYS A 492 16.69 -15.16 18.72
CA LYS A 492 17.18 -15.77 19.96
C LYS A 492 16.83 -17.25 20.10
N GLY A 493 16.08 -17.83 19.14
CA GLY A 493 15.64 -19.23 19.17
C GLY A 493 14.60 -19.54 20.26
N LYS A 494 14.00 -18.52 20.88
CA LYS A 494 12.95 -18.68 21.91
C LYS A 494 11.63 -19.16 21.31
N THR A 495 11.29 -18.66 20.12
CA THR A 495 9.99 -18.87 19.48
C THR A 495 10.14 -19.50 18.10
N ASP A 496 9.57 -20.70 17.93
CA ASP A 496 9.45 -21.39 16.64
C ASP A 496 8.14 -20.98 15.93
N ILE A 497 8.23 -20.56 14.66
CA ILE A 497 7.10 -20.01 13.91
C ILE A 497 6.05 -21.08 13.64
N GLU A 498 6.43 -22.33 13.31
CA GLU A 498 5.43 -23.37 13.07
C GLU A 498 4.64 -23.67 14.34
N SER A 499 5.33 -23.84 15.47
CA SER A 499 4.74 -24.15 16.76
C SER A 499 3.83 -23.02 17.25
N ARG A 500 4.26 -21.76 17.13
CA ARG A 500 3.49 -20.57 17.49
C ARG A 500 2.24 -20.37 16.62
N LEU A 501 2.27 -20.77 15.35
CA LEU A 501 1.10 -20.73 14.47
C LEU A 501 0.18 -21.95 14.65
N ARG A 502 0.70 -23.09 15.11
CA ARG A 502 -0.08 -24.30 15.42
C ARG A 502 -0.80 -24.26 16.77
N SER A 503 -0.39 -23.39 17.70
CA SER A 503 -1.11 -23.18 18.97
C SER A 503 -2.41 -22.37 18.81
N ILE A 504 -2.59 -21.67 17.68
CA ILE A 504 -3.81 -20.91 17.38
C ILE A 504 -4.93 -21.89 17.01
N SER A 505 -6.05 -21.84 17.72
CA SER A 505 -7.15 -22.78 17.50
C SER A 505 -7.78 -22.63 16.11
N ALA A 506 -8.32 -23.72 15.56
CA ALA A 506 -9.02 -23.69 14.27
C ALA A 506 -10.22 -22.72 14.25
N MET A 507 -10.81 -22.44 15.42
CA MET A 507 -11.89 -21.45 15.58
C MET A 507 -11.35 -20.02 15.43
N GLN A 508 -10.26 -19.69 16.13
CA GLN A 508 -9.57 -18.39 15.97
C GLN A 508 -9.08 -18.19 14.53
N VAL A 509 -8.43 -19.20 13.93
CA VAL A 509 -8.00 -19.16 12.52
C VAL A 509 -9.17 -18.89 11.56
N LYS A 510 -10.35 -19.49 11.81
CA LYS A 510 -11.55 -19.23 11.00
C LYS A 510 -12.04 -17.79 11.17
N ALA A 511 -12.11 -17.27 12.40
CA ALA A 511 -12.52 -15.90 12.69
C ALA A 511 -11.56 -14.88 12.05
N MET A 512 -10.24 -15.04 12.29
CA MET A 512 -9.21 -14.17 11.74
C MET A 512 -9.22 -14.13 10.22
N ARG A 513 -9.42 -15.28 9.58
CA ARG A 513 -9.52 -15.35 8.11
C ARG A 513 -10.76 -14.64 7.56
N GLU A 514 -11.89 -14.70 8.26
CA GLU A 514 -13.09 -13.96 7.84
C GLU A 514 -12.90 -12.45 8.01
N GLU A 515 -12.28 -12.00 9.11
CA GLU A 515 -11.92 -10.60 9.30
C GLU A 515 -10.96 -10.10 8.21
N VAL A 516 -9.90 -10.85 7.90
CA VAL A 516 -8.97 -10.52 6.80
C VAL A 516 -9.71 -10.41 5.46
N ILE A 517 -10.71 -11.26 5.20
CA ILE A 517 -11.54 -11.17 3.99
C ILE A 517 -12.47 -9.94 4.03
N ARG A 518 -13.00 -9.57 5.21
CA ARG A 518 -13.79 -8.34 5.42
C ARG A 518 -12.97 -7.07 5.19
N LEU A 519 -11.67 -7.09 5.49
CA LEU A 519 -10.76 -5.95 5.30
C LEU A 519 -10.37 -5.66 3.84
N ILE A 520 -10.57 -6.61 2.91
CA ILE A 520 -10.23 -6.48 1.48
C ILE A 520 -10.61 -5.11 0.85
N PRO A 521 -11.86 -4.61 0.94
CA PRO A 521 -12.21 -3.28 0.41
C PRO A 521 -11.40 -2.12 1.02
N ARG A 522 -11.04 -2.21 2.30
CA ARG A 522 -10.30 -1.14 3.01
C ARG A 522 -8.82 -1.02 2.60
N VAL A 523 -8.32 -1.96 1.78
CA VAL A 523 -6.91 -2.06 1.34
C VAL A 523 -6.75 -2.15 -0.19
N ILE A 524 -7.78 -1.76 -0.93
CA ILE A 524 -7.76 -1.62 -2.39
C ILE A 524 -8.19 -0.23 -2.81
N TYR A 525 -7.82 0.17 -4.02
CA TYR A 525 -8.32 1.38 -4.66
C TYR A 525 -9.17 0.93 -5.86
N ALA A 526 -10.36 1.45 -6.05
CA ALA A 526 -11.20 1.13 -7.20
C ALA A 526 -10.55 1.57 -8.53
N ASP A 527 -11.05 1.06 -9.66
CA ASP A 527 -10.60 1.51 -10.99
C ASP A 527 -11.04 2.98 -11.19
N PRO A 528 -10.12 3.96 -11.38
CA PRO A 528 -10.47 5.39 -11.47
C PRO A 528 -11.37 5.79 -12.64
N ARG A 529 -11.70 4.86 -13.54
CA ARG A 529 -12.71 5.03 -14.60
C ARG A 529 -14.14 4.72 -14.14
N SER A 530 -14.32 4.50 -12.83
CA SER A 530 -15.55 4.03 -12.21
C SER A 530 -15.59 4.41 -10.73
N ARG A 531 -16.71 4.10 -10.05
CA ARG A 531 -16.87 4.28 -8.61
C ARG A 531 -17.53 3.04 -8.01
N LEU A 532 -17.23 2.75 -6.75
CA LEU A 532 -18.04 1.85 -5.95
C LEU A 532 -19.28 2.60 -5.42
N GLU A 533 -20.36 1.86 -5.20
CA GLU A 533 -21.68 2.40 -4.86
C GLU A 533 -21.95 2.35 -3.35
N THR A 534 -21.81 1.16 -2.76
CA THR A 534 -22.08 0.85 -1.35
C THR A 534 -20.82 0.52 -0.54
N ILE A 535 -19.69 0.30 -1.22
CA ILE A 535 -18.40 -0.05 -0.61
C ILE A 535 -17.48 1.17 -0.64
N GLU A 536 -16.93 1.53 0.51
CA GLU A 536 -15.82 2.47 0.64
C GLU A 536 -14.48 1.77 0.37
N ASP A 537 -13.64 2.33 -0.49
CA ASP A 537 -12.29 1.83 -0.76
C ASP A 537 -11.21 2.56 0.09
N ALA A 538 -9.93 2.21 -0.11
CA ALA A 538 -8.82 2.84 0.60
C ALA A 538 -8.60 4.33 0.22
N PHE A 539 -9.15 4.81 -0.90
CA PHE A 539 -9.18 6.25 -1.20
C PHE A 539 -10.33 6.93 -0.42
N ASP A 540 -11.54 6.35 -0.44
CA ASP A 540 -12.71 6.94 0.22
C ASP A 540 -12.46 7.08 1.75
N ILE A 541 -11.91 6.03 2.38
CA ILE A 541 -11.50 6.03 3.80
C ILE A 541 -10.44 7.08 4.10
N ALA A 542 -9.46 7.26 3.21
CA ALA A 542 -8.36 8.20 3.42
C ALA A 542 -8.81 9.66 3.30
N VAL A 543 -9.74 9.97 2.39
CA VAL A 543 -10.32 11.32 2.26
C VAL A 543 -11.18 11.67 3.47
N GLU A 544 -12.03 10.75 3.95
CA GLU A 544 -12.80 10.96 5.19
C GLU A 544 -11.88 11.15 6.41
N GLY A 545 -10.81 10.35 6.51
CA GLY A 545 -9.80 10.47 7.58
C GLY A 545 -9.09 11.82 7.59
N VAL A 546 -8.77 12.38 6.42
CA VAL A 546 -8.25 13.75 6.29
C VAL A 546 -9.31 14.77 6.72
N ILE A 547 -10.56 14.65 6.26
CA ILE A 547 -11.64 15.60 6.57
C ILE A 547 -11.86 15.68 8.09
N GLU A 548 -11.99 14.55 8.78
CA GLU A 548 -12.16 14.55 10.25
C GLU A 548 -10.90 15.03 10.99
N ARG A 549 -9.69 14.75 10.49
CA ARG A 549 -8.44 15.27 11.06
C ARG A 549 -8.35 16.80 10.94
N VAL A 550 -8.69 17.36 9.79
CA VAL A 550 -8.72 18.81 9.56
C VAL A 550 -9.80 19.47 10.41
N LYS A 551 -10.99 18.87 10.50
CA LYS A 551 -12.10 19.31 11.36
C LYS A 551 -11.76 19.25 12.86
N LYS A 552 -10.94 18.30 13.30
CA LYS A 552 -10.34 18.26 14.65
C LYS A 552 -9.40 19.46 14.84
N ALA A 553 -8.41 19.64 13.96
CA ALA A 553 -7.44 20.74 14.06
C ALA A 553 -8.11 22.13 14.04
N LYS A 554 -9.07 22.36 13.13
CA LYS A 554 -9.87 23.60 13.05
C LYS A 554 -10.61 23.88 14.38
N ARG A 555 -11.11 22.84 15.06
CA ARG A 555 -11.75 22.98 16.38
C ARG A 555 -10.74 23.32 17.48
N GLU A 556 -9.62 22.60 17.55
CA GLU A 556 -8.61 22.80 18.59
C GLU A 556 -8.00 24.21 18.54
N MET A 557 -7.81 24.76 17.34
CA MET A 557 -7.40 26.15 17.13
C MET A 557 -8.47 27.16 17.58
N LEU A 558 -9.76 26.89 17.33
CA LEU A 558 -10.88 27.77 17.74
C LEU A 558 -11.19 27.69 19.25
N GLU A 559 -10.95 26.55 19.88
CA GLU A 559 -11.05 26.36 21.34
C GLU A 559 -9.87 26.98 22.10
N ALA A 560 -8.90 27.60 21.40
CA ALA A 560 -7.71 28.23 21.96
C ALA A 560 -6.90 27.35 22.92
N ARG A 561 -6.92 26.01 22.70
CA ARG A 561 -6.05 25.09 23.43
C ARG A 561 -4.59 25.40 23.03
N PRO A 562 -3.65 25.51 23.97
CA PRO A 562 -2.24 25.60 23.61
C PRO A 562 -1.86 24.35 22.81
N TYR A 563 -1.24 24.55 21.66
CA TYR A 563 -0.64 23.48 20.87
C TYR A 563 0.67 23.08 21.57
N ASP A 564 0.55 22.23 22.60
CA ASP A 564 1.61 21.93 23.56
C ASP A 564 2.64 20.99 22.95
N ASN A 565 3.53 21.58 22.15
CA ASN A 565 4.42 20.87 21.24
C ASN A 565 5.70 20.38 21.95
N ASP A 566 5.55 19.60 23.02
CA ASP A 566 6.67 18.98 23.72
C ASP A 566 7.34 17.93 22.82
N ALA A 567 8.64 18.12 22.56
CA ALA A 567 9.46 17.17 21.80
C ALA A 567 9.54 15.77 22.45
N ASN A 568 9.12 15.65 23.71
CA ASN A 568 8.98 14.39 24.43
C ASN A 568 7.70 13.60 24.04
N GLU A 569 6.62 14.28 23.61
CA GLU A 569 5.43 13.63 23.06
C GLU A 569 5.69 13.05 21.66
N GLU A 570 6.39 13.80 20.79
CA GLU A 570 6.72 13.33 19.43
C GLU A 570 7.57 12.03 19.47
N ALA A 571 8.46 11.89 20.45
CA ALA A 571 9.20 10.64 20.70
C ALA A 571 8.31 9.44 21.08
N ASN A 572 7.05 9.68 21.46
CA ASN A 572 6.06 8.69 21.90
C ASN A 572 4.76 8.71 21.06
N ASN A 573 4.71 9.39 19.91
CA ASN A 573 3.48 9.56 19.12
C ASN A 573 2.75 8.24 18.80
N TRP A 574 3.49 7.20 18.40
CA TRP A 574 2.93 5.84 18.20
C TRP A 574 2.19 5.28 19.43
N LYS A 575 2.56 5.67 20.65
CA LYS A 575 1.88 5.26 21.88
C LYS A 575 0.58 6.04 22.06
N HIS A 576 0.65 7.36 21.95
CA HIS A 576 -0.52 8.23 22.05
C HIS A 576 -1.58 7.84 21.02
N GLU A 577 -1.20 7.77 19.74
CA GLU A 577 -2.14 7.47 18.66
C GLU A 577 -2.70 6.04 18.71
N PHE A 578 -1.98 5.05 19.25
CA PHE A 578 -2.45 3.66 19.31
C PHE A 578 -3.15 3.28 20.64
N PHE A 579 -2.60 3.70 21.78
CA PHE A 579 -3.05 3.32 23.13
C PHE A 579 -3.74 4.45 23.91
N GLY A 580 -3.61 5.71 23.48
CA GLY A 580 -4.14 6.87 24.23
C GLY A 580 -3.33 7.23 25.47
N THR A 581 -2.07 6.78 25.56
CA THR A 581 -1.15 7.05 26.67
C THR A 581 0.29 7.07 26.17
N THR A 582 1.19 7.77 26.86
CA THR A 582 2.64 7.80 26.59
C THR A 582 3.44 6.89 27.55
N GLU A 583 2.77 6.17 28.45
CA GLU A 583 3.36 5.26 29.44
C GLU A 583 4.26 4.16 28.85
N LYS A 584 5.07 3.53 29.70
CA LYS A 584 5.99 2.47 29.31
C LYS A 584 5.23 1.24 28.81
N HIS A 585 5.35 0.92 27.52
CA HIS A 585 4.68 -0.22 26.90
C HIS A 585 5.65 -1.39 26.64
N GLU A 586 5.13 -2.60 26.45
CA GLU A 586 5.98 -3.76 26.08
C GLU A 586 6.70 -3.56 24.73
N TRP A 587 6.15 -2.73 23.85
CA TRP A 587 6.70 -2.43 22.52
C TRP A 587 7.81 -1.36 22.51
N ASP A 588 8.13 -0.73 23.65
CA ASP A 588 9.14 0.35 23.72
C ASP A 588 10.51 -0.08 23.16
N HIS A 589 10.83 -1.37 23.23
CA HIS A 589 12.07 -1.93 22.69
C HIS A 589 12.14 -1.92 21.15
N PHE A 590 11.00 -2.04 20.46
CA PHE A 590 10.91 -1.99 18.99
C PHE A 590 11.19 -0.59 18.43
N PHE A 591 10.73 0.45 19.13
CA PHE A 591 10.79 1.85 18.67
C PHE A 591 11.95 2.66 19.29
N SER A 592 12.95 1.98 19.85
CA SER A 592 14.08 2.64 20.49
C SER A 592 15.02 3.30 19.47
N LYS A 593 15.23 4.63 19.59
CA LYS A 593 15.96 5.47 18.60
C LYS A 593 17.36 4.96 18.21
N LYS A 594 18.00 4.10 19.02
CA LYS A 594 19.30 3.45 18.71
C LYS A 594 19.27 2.52 17.48
N ILE A 595 18.09 2.06 17.04
CA ILE A 595 17.95 1.22 15.83
C ILE A 595 17.76 2.09 14.57
N VAL A 596 17.19 3.29 14.71
CA VAL A 596 16.80 4.14 13.58
C VAL A 596 18.01 4.68 12.82
N ASN A 597 19.08 5.06 13.53
CA ASN A 597 20.34 5.51 12.94
C ASN A 597 21.17 4.37 12.29
N SER A 598 20.51 3.29 11.86
CA SER A 598 21.11 2.17 11.11
C SER A 598 20.29 1.71 9.90
N LEU A 599 19.22 2.45 9.59
CA LEU A 599 18.61 2.52 8.26
C LEU A 599 19.31 3.63 7.44
#